data_AF-A0A919W7E1-F1
#
_entry.id   AF-A0A919W7E1-F1
#
_cell.length_a   1.000
_cell.length_b   1.000
_cell.length_c   1.000
_cell.angle_alpha   90.00
_cell.angle_beta   90.00
_cell.angle_gamma   90.00
#
_symmetry.space_group_name_H-M   'P 1'
#
loop_
_entity.id
_entity.type
_entity.pdbx_description
1 polymer ?
#
loop_
_entity_poly.entity_id
_entity_poly.type
_entity_poly.pdbx_seq_one_letter_code
_entity_poly.pdbx_strand_id
1 'polypeptide(L)'
;MSTKVRKAGLAFFAAALAFAGAVYGVTRPASADVTAQLTAPQLVADMGAGWNLGNQLEANANGIPSETAWGNPVVTQALIDRVKASGFRTIRIPVSYLGNIGAAPNYTVNSAWLSRIAEVVNYAYSQGLYVLINMHGDGYKSVTGSWLICDSSDQTTIKDKYQKVWQQVATKFQSYNEHLIFESMNEEFDGQYGNPTSACYSNINAYNQIFVDTVRKTGGTNASRWLLVPGWNTNIEYTAGNYGFVLPTDSNRSSTIPSGEQRIMISVHYYDPWDFAGQEDGTITQWGAAATNPAKKSTWGQEDYMDTMLKKMYDTFVTRGYPVFVGEYGSIDKTTYDSANNTYRANYAKALVSTAKKYGAATAYWDNGYNGQHGFGLFNRSSNTVTQQGIISAIITAAGGTSTTTAPTTPSTTGPTTPPTTAPTTAPTTSPGGTSTCRVSNAISAWSNGLVNNITITNTGTAAINGWTLAFTLATGQTITSGWSATYAPTSGTVTATNAGYNGSLPAGGSATIGYQANHTGNAAAPTAFKLNGTTCS
;
A
#
# COMPACT_ATOMS: atom_id res chain seq x y z
N MET A 1 -42.06 65.99 20.71
CA MET A 1 -40.81 66.67 20.29
C MET A 1 -39.84 66.68 21.46
N SER A 2 -38.57 66.33 21.17
CA SER A 2 -37.35 66.50 21.98
C SER A 2 -37.10 65.66 23.24
N THR A 3 -35.94 65.03 23.46
CA THR A 3 -34.81 64.56 22.61
C THR A 3 -33.83 63.74 23.49
N LYS A 4 -33.16 62.76 22.87
CA LYS A 4 -31.76 62.27 23.08
C LYS A 4 -31.36 61.40 24.31
N VAL A 5 -31.36 60.08 24.09
CA VAL A 5 -30.19 59.17 23.84
C VAL A 5 -28.80 59.55 24.45
N ARG A 6 -28.15 58.68 25.27
CA ARG A 6 -27.09 57.68 24.90
C ARG A 6 -26.36 57.03 26.13
N LYS A 7 -26.29 55.68 26.11
CA LYS A 7 -25.24 54.70 26.52
C LYS A 7 -24.28 54.97 27.71
N ALA A 8 -24.11 53.98 28.60
CA ALA A 8 -22.92 53.12 28.70
C ALA A 8 -22.93 52.18 29.94
N GLY A 9 -22.37 50.97 29.79
CA GLY A 9 -21.42 50.45 30.79
C GLY A 9 -21.84 49.28 31.69
N LEU A 10 -21.23 48.12 31.41
CA LEU A 10 -21.09 46.87 32.18
C LEU A 10 -20.99 46.99 33.72
N ALA A 11 -21.51 45.98 34.45
CA ALA A 11 -20.71 44.90 35.06
C ALA A 11 -21.52 44.15 36.14
N PHE A 12 -21.79 42.86 35.92
CA PHE A 12 -22.29 41.94 36.95
C PHE A 12 -21.11 41.11 37.48
N PHE A 13 -20.85 41.18 38.78
CA PHE A 13 -19.93 40.30 39.48
C PHE A 13 -20.69 39.22 40.27
N ALA A 14 -20.39 37.98 39.89
CA ALA A 14 -20.20 36.77 40.68
C ALA A 14 -21.12 36.48 41.89
N ALA A 15 -21.80 35.33 41.82
CA ALA A 15 -21.93 34.43 42.96
C ALA A 15 -21.73 32.99 42.49
N ALA A 16 -20.68 32.37 43.00
CA ALA A 16 -20.31 30.97 42.79
C ALA A 16 -21.15 30.06 43.70
N LEU A 17 -21.56 28.91 43.17
CA LEU A 17 -21.82 27.72 43.98
C LEU A 17 -21.35 26.49 43.20
N ALA A 18 -20.22 25.94 43.65
CA ALA A 18 -19.72 24.64 43.22
C ALA A 18 -20.42 23.55 44.05
N PHE A 19 -21.18 22.69 43.37
CA PHE A 19 -21.57 21.39 43.91
C PHE A 19 -20.80 20.32 43.15
N ALA A 20 -19.91 19.64 43.87
CA ALA A 20 -19.21 18.47 43.39
C ALA A 20 -20.17 17.26 43.39
N GLY A 21 -20.33 16.62 42.24
CA GLY A 21 -21.09 15.38 42.06
C GLY A 21 -20.46 14.58 40.93
N ALA A 22 -19.95 13.39 41.27
CA ALA A 22 -19.21 12.50 40.39
C ALA A 22 -20.01 12.09 39.15
N VAL A 23 -19.41 12.26 37.97
CA VAL A 23 -19.84 11.58 36.75
C VAL A 23 -18.69 10.67 36.32
N TYR A 24 -19.00 9.38 36.23
CA TYR A 24 -18.16 8.35 35.65
C TYR A 24 -17.54 8.86 34.33
N GLY A 25 -16.22 8.99 34.34
CA GLY A 25 -15.45 9.25 33.13
C GLY A 25 -15.56 8.04 32.21
N VAL A 26 -16.52 8.07 31.29
CA VAL A 26 -16.37 7.35 30.02
C VAL A 26 -15.11 7.93 29.40
N THR A 27 -14.00 7.22 29.51
CA THR A 27 -12.80 7.50 28.73
C THR A 27 -13.21 7.43 27.28
N ARG A 28 -13.49 8.59 26.68
CA ARG A 28 -13.51 8.73 25.22
C ARG A 28 -12.19 8.13 24.73
N PRO A 29 -12.19 7.28 23.70
CA PRO A 29 -10.93 6.92 23.07
C PRO A 29 -10.22 8.24 22.73
N ALA A 30 -8.96 8.35 23.11
CA ALA A 30 -8.11 9.46 22.72
C ALA A 30 -8.36 9.73 21.22
N SER A 31 -8.66 10.97 20.87
CA SER A 31 -8.77 11.37 19.47
C SER A 31 -7.55 10.83 18.77
N ALA A 32 -7.76 10.08 17.68
CA ALA A 32 -6.70 9.71 16.77
C ALA A 32 -5.82 10.95 16.57
N ASP A 33 -4.56 10.80 16.93
CA ASP A 33 -3.57 11.85 16.99
C ASP A 33 -3.69 12.69 15.71
N VAL A 34 -3.88 13.99 15.87
CA VAL A 34 -3.92 14.92 14.74
C VAL A 34 -2.48 15.03 14.26
N THR A 35 -2.03 14.02 13.50
CA THR A 35 -0.83 14.17 12.67
C THR A 35 -1.07 15.42 11.83
N ALA A 36 -0.13 16.37 11.89
CA ALA A 36 -0.21 17.58 11.11
C ALA A 36 -0.41 17.17 9.64
N GLN A 37 -1.60 17.44 9.09
CA GLN A 37 -1.95 16.94 7.77
C GLN A 37 -0.99 17.56 6.75
N LEU A 38 -0.24 16.72 6.04
CA LEU A 38 0.74 17.18 5.06
C LEU A 38 0.07 18.07 4.01
N THR A 39 0.75 19.14 3.61
CA THR A 39 0.41 19.90 2.40
C THR A 39 0.71 19.05 1.16
N ALA A 40 0.15 19.40 0.01
CA ALA A 40 0.39 18.66 -1.23
C ALA A 40 1.90 18.49 -1.58
N PRO A 41 2.76 19.52 -1.49
CA PRO A 41 4.20 19.35 -1.73
C PRO A 41 4.90 18.45 -0.70
N GLN A 42 4.48 18.52 0.57
CA GLN A 42 5.04 17.67 1.63
C GLN A 42 4.66 16.20 1.41
N LEU A 43 3.41 15.92 1.03
CA LEU A 43 2.98 14.57 0.66
C LEU A 43 3.85 14.02 -0.48
N VAL A 44 4.00 14.77 -1.58
CA VAL A 44 4.78 14.32 -2.74
C VAL A 44 6.23 14.03 -2.36
N ALA A 45 6.85 14.91 -1.57
CA ALA A 45 8.21 14.69 -1.09
C ALA A 45 8.31 13.43 -0.21
N ASP A 46 7.30 13.18 0.63
CA ASP A 46 7.29 12.05 1.55
C ASP A 46 6.97 10.71 0.87
N MET A 47 6.18 10.71 -0.21
CA MET A 47 5.91 9.54 -1.03
C MET A 47 7.16 8.99 -1.74
N GLY A 48 8.17 9.83 -2.01
CA GLY A 48 9.43 9.41 -2.62
C GLY A 48 9.24 8.68 -3.97
N ALA A 49 10.08 7.68 -4.24
CA ALA A 49 9.89 6.79 -5.38
C ALA A 49 8.89 5.68 -5.06
N GLY A 50 7.93 5.45 -5.96
CA GLY A 50 6.96 4.37 -5.85
C GLY A 50 7.25 3.18 -6.78
N TRP A 51 6.58 2.08 -6.46
CA TRP A 51 6.64 0.81 -7.21
C TRP A 51 5.24 0.18 -7.27
N ASN A 52 4.84 -0.36 -8.42
CA ASN A 52 3.58 -1.06 -8.59
C ASN A 52 3.75 -2.55 -8.29
N LEU A 53 2.84 -3.10 -7.49
CA LEU A 53 2.64 -4.54 -7.31
C LEU A 53 1.80 -5.09 -8.48
N GLY A 54 2.30 -4.92 -9.71
CA GLY A 54 1.59 -5.30 -10.93
C GLY A 54 1.53 -6.80 -11.16
N ASN A 55 0.56 -7.23 -11.97
CA ASN A 55 0.15 -8.59 -12.25
C ASN A 55 -0.06 -9.45 -10.99
N GLN A 56 -0.70 -8.87 -9.96
CA GLN A 56 -1.08 -9.54 -8.72
C GLN A 56 -2.56 -9.33 -8.45
N LEU A 57 -2.98 -8.42 -7.56
CA LEU A 57 -4.37 -8.37 -7.09
C LEU A 57 -5.35 -7.88 -8.18
N GLU A 58 -4.86 -7.32 -9.29
CA GLU A 58 -5.65 -7.06 -10.48
C GLU A 58 -5.79 -8.26 -11.42
N ALA A 59 -4.88 -9.23 -11.31
CA ALA A 59 -4.88 -10.42 -12.13
C ALA A 59 -6.17 -11.21 -11.92
N ASN A 60 -6.68 -11.77 -13.01
CA ASN A 60 -7.92 -12.52 -12.99
C ASN A 60 -7.88 -13.67 -14.00
N ALA A 61 -8.68 -14.69 -13.72
CA ALA A 61 -8.95 -15.79 -14.64
C ALA A 61 -10.46 -15.83 -14.88
N ASN A 62 -10.89 -15.65 -16.13
CA ASN A 62 -12.29 -15.67 -16.55
C ASN A 62 -13.19 -14.73 -15.72
N GLY A 63 -12.69 -13.54 -15.39
CA GLY A 63 -13.42 -12.53 -14.61
C GLY A 63 -13.50 -12.77 -13.10
N ILE A 64 -12.76 -13.75 -12.57
CA ILE A 64 -12.59 -13.93 -11.12
C ILE A 64 -11.17 -13.49 -10.73
N PRO A 65 -11.00 -12.49 -9.84
CA PRO A 65 -9.69 -12.07 -9.38
C PRO A 65 -8.94 -13.20 -8.67
N SER A 66 -7.65 -13.34 -8.99
CA SER A 66 -6.75 -14.30 -8.37
C SER A 66 -5.32 -13.81 -8.54
N GLU A 67 -4.63 -13.56 -7.43
CA GLU A 67 -3.33 -12.88 -7.46
C GLU A 67 -2.21 -13.64 -8.18
N THR A 68 -2.40 -14.93 -8.42
CA THR A 68 -1.45 -15.80 -9.13
C THR A 68 -1.87 -16.10 -10.57
N ALA A 69 -2.99 -15.55 -11.06
CA ALA A 69 -3.55 -15.90 -12.36
C ALA A 69 -2.61 -15.55 -13.53
N TRP A 70 -1.75 -14.53 -13.37
CA TRP A 70 -0.83 -14.07 -14.40
C TRP A 70 0.64 -14.43 -14.11
N GLY A 71 0.86 -15.55 -13.40
CA GLY A 71 2.17 -16.21 -13.30
C GLY A 71 3.06 -15.77 -12.14
N ASN A 72 2.69 -14.74 -11.39
CA ASN A 72 3.38 -14.36 -10.16
C ASN A 72 2.99 -15.27 -8.98
N PRO A 73 3.89 -15.50 -8.01
CA PRO A 73 3.55 -16.22 -6.78
C PRO A 73 2.62 -15.37 -5.89
N VAL A 74 2.12 -15.99 -4.83
CA VAL A 74 1.38 -15.28 -3.76
C VAL A 74 2.25 -14.16 -3.18
N VAL A 75 1.66 -12.99 -2.96
CA VAL A 75 2.37 -11.84 -2.36
C VAL A 75 2.76 -12.19 -0.92
N THR A 76 4.01 -11.91 -0.56
CA THR A 76 4.53 -12.10 0.80
C THR A 76 5.11 -10.81 1.37
N GLN A 77 5.18 -10.74 2.70
CA GLN A 77 5.89 -9.67 3.41
C GLN A 77 7.33 -9.51 2.91
N ALA A 78 8.04 -10.62 2.65
CA ALA A 78 9.43 -10.61 2.23
C ALA A 78 9.67 -9.89 0.89
N LEU A 79 8.69 -9.92 -0.03
CA LEU A 79 8.76 -9.13 -1.27
C LEU A 79 8.70 -7.63 -0.94
N ILE A 80 7.76 -7.22 -0.09
CA ILE A 80 7.59 -5.81 0.28
C ILE A 80 8.78 -5.30 1.09
N ASP A 81 9.35 -6.12 1.98
CA ASP A 81 10.59 -5.83 2.70
C ASP A 81 11.73 -5.57 1.73
N ARG A 82 11.84 -6.40 0.68
CA ARG A 82 12.84 -6.23 -0.37
C ARG A 82 12.63 -4.94 -1.16
N VAL A 83 11.39 -4.62 -1.54
CA VAL A 83 11.07 -3.39 -2.28
C VAL A 83 11.42 -2.16 -1.42
N LYS A 84 11.05 -2.15 -0.13
CA LYS A 84 11.43 -1.10 0.81
C LYS A 84 12.95 -0.99 0.98
N ALA A 85 13.65 -2.12 1.15
CA ALA A 85 15.10 -2.16 1.31
C ALA A 85 15.83 -1.63 0.07
N SER A 86 15.22 -1.72 -1.11
CA SER A 86 15.72 -1.11 -2.35
C SER A 86 15.49 0.41 -2.44
N GLY A 87 14.84 1.04 -1.44
CA GLY A 87 14.70 2.49 -1.33
C GLY A 87 13.33 3.05 -1.73
N PHE A 88 12.39 2.21 -2.17
CA PHE A 88 11.03 2.65 -2.50
C PHE A 88 10.25 3.02 -1.24
N ARG A 89 9.47 4.11 -1.31
CA ARG A 89 8.67 4.65 -0.18
C ARG A 89 7.16 4.57 -0.40
N THR A 90 6.73 4.26 -1.62
CA THR A 90 5.32 4.12 -2.01
C THR A 90 5.10 2.79 -2.73
N ILE A 91 4.01 2.10 -2.42
CA ILE A 91 3.55 0.90 -3.13
C ILE A 91 2.17 1.17 -3.71
N ARG A 92 2.03 1.11 -5.04
CA ARG A 92 0.72 1.06 -5.69
C ARG A 92 0.31 -0.39 -5.87
N ILE A 93 -0.89 -0.75 -5.41
CA ILE A 93 -1.45 -2.09 -5.48
C ILE A 93 -2.67 -2.02 -6.40
N PRO A 94 -2.51 -2.37 -7.68
CA PRO A 94 -3.64 -2.64 -8.58
C PRO A 94 -4.56 -3.71 -7.97
N VAL A 95 -5.87 -3.45 -7.90
CA VAL A 95 -6.85 -4.42 -7.38
C VAL A 95 -8.04 -4.53 -8.32
N SER A 96 -8.37 -5.75 -8.73
CA SER A 96 -9.60 -6.07 -9.45
C SER A 96 -10.64 -6.63 -8.48
N TYR A 97 -11.91 -6.28 -8.68
CA TYR A 97 -13.03 -6.80 -7.89
C TYR A 97 -13.89 -7.77 -8.69
N LEU A 98 -14.31 -7.40 -9.91
CA LEU A 98 -14.94 -8.27 -10.91
C LEU A 98 -15.98 -9.24 -10.29
N GLY A 99 -15.84 -10.55 -10.53
CA GLY A 99 -16.73 -11.58 -9.99
C GLY A 99 -16.67 -11.81 -8.48
N ASN A 100 -15.79 -11.10 -7.74
CA ASN A 100 -15.86 -11.04 -6.27
C ASN A 100 -16.93 -10.04 -5.78
N ILE A 101 -17.69 -9.40 -6.67
CA ILE A 101 -18.82 -8.54 -6.32
C ILE A 101 -20.14 -9.32 -6.50
N GLY A 102 -20.93 -9.42 -5.43
CA GLY A 102 -22.25 -10.05 -5.45
C GLY A 102 -23.30 -9.27 -6.25
N ALA A 103 -24.52 -9.83 -6.31
CA ALA A 103 -25.63 -9.23 -7.05
C ALA A 103 -26.17 -7.94 -6.42
N ALA A 104 -26.90 -7.17 -7.24
CA ALA A 104 -27.73 -6.06 -6.80
C ALA A 104 -28.79 -6.52 -5.78
N PRO A 105 -29.29 -5.63 -4.90
CA PRO A 105 -28.94 -4.21 -4.78
C PRO A 105 -27.71 -3.96 -3.88
N ASN A 106 -27.19 -5.00 -3.22
CA ASN A 106 -26.17 -4.82 -2.19
C ASN A 106 -24.75 -4.77 -2.76
N TYR A 107 -24.51 -5.45 -3.89
CA TYR A 107 -23.18 -5.57 -4.50
C TYR A 107 -22.10 -5.95 -3.49
N THR A 108 -22.41 -6.91 -2.62
CA THR A 108 -21.54 -7.28 -1.51
C THR A 108 -20.21 -7.81 -2.04
N VAL A 109 -19.11 -7.16 -1.69
CA VAL A 109 -17.78 -7.61 -2.05
C VAL A 109 -17.42 -8.80 -1.16
N ASN A 110 -16.88 -9.85 -1.77
CA ASN A 110 -16.44 -11.05 -1.06
C ASN A 110 -15.51 -10.68 0.11
N SER A 111 -15.88 -11.11 1.33
CA SER A 111 -15.19 -10.72 2.55
C SER A 111 -13.78 -11.31 2.67
N ALA A 112 -13.54 -12.50 2.11
CA ALA A 112 -12.22 -13.09 2.04
C ALA A 112 -11.31 -12.29 1.09
N TRP A 113 -11.86 -11.83 -0.04
CA TRP A 113 -11.12 -10.95 -0.95
C TRP A 113 -10.75 -9.60 -0.31
N LEU A 114 -11.70 -8.92 0.34
CA LEU A 114 -11.40 -7.69 1.10
C LEU A 114 -10.38 -7.91 2.22
N SER A 115 -10.39 -9.10 2.84
CA SER A 115 -9.40 -9.43 3.87
C SER A 115 -8.02 -9.68 3.28
N ARG A 116 -7.93 -10.31 2.11
CA ARG A 116 -6.67 -10.49 1.39
C ARG A 116 -6.09 -9.15 0.92
N ILE A 117 -6.91 -8.26 0.36
CA ILE A 117 -6.47 -6.89 0.00
C ILE A 117 -5.90 -6.20 1.24
N ALA A 118 -6.59 -6.28 2.39
CA ALA A 118 -6.12 -5.66 3.63
C ALA A 118 -4.81 -6.28 4.16
N GLU A 119 -4.63 -7.60 4.03
CA GLU A 119 -3.37 -8.26 4.36
C GLU A 119 -2.20 -7.72 3.53
N VAL A 120 -2.37 -7.62 2.21
CA VAL A 120 -1.33 -7.13 1.30
C VAL A 120 -1.05 -5.64 1.50
N VAL A 121 -2.08 -4.82 1.74
CA VAL A 121 -1.92 -3.42 2.16
C VAL A 121 -1.07 -3.34 3.44
N ASN A 122 -1.33 -4.20 4.42
CA ASN A 122 -0.61 -4.19 5.69
C ASN A 122 0.86 -4.58 5.58
N TYR A 123 1.25 -5.36 4.57
CA TYR A 123 2.66 -5.64 4.32
C TYR A 123 3.48 -4.36 4.09
N ALA A 124 2.89 -3.37 3.43
CA ALA A 124 3.53 -2.08 3.16
C ALA A 124 3.21 -1.04 4.24
N TYR A 125 1.93 -0.90 4.58
CA TYR A 125 1.40 0.12 5.48
C TYR A 125 2.02 0.06 6.88
N SER A 126 2.14 -1.14 7.46
CA SER A 126 2.69 -1.34 8.82
C SER A 126 4.16 -0.91 8.96
N GLN A 127 4.84 -0.70 7.83
CA GLN A 127 6.24 -0.30 7.76
C GLN A 127 6.44 1.17 7.43
N GLY A 128 5.36 1.96 7.42
CA GLY A 128 5.38 3.39 7.13
C GLY A 128 5.51 3.74 5.64
N LEU A 129 5.28 2.79 4.74
CA LEU A 129 5.18 3.08 3.30
C LEU A 129 3.84 3.74 2.99
N TYR A 130 3.81 4.62 1.99
CA TYR A 130 2.55 4.99 1.38
C TYR A 130 2.02 3.83 0.54
N VAL A 131 0.71 3.64 0.55
CA VAL A 131 0.03 2.58 -0.17
C VAL A 131 -1.13 3.16 -0.96
N LEU A 132 -1.22 2.82 -2.24
CA LEU A 132 -2.37 3.13 -3.07
C LEU A 132 -3.11 1.84 -3.41
N ILE A 133 -4.43 1.83 -3.25
CA ILE A 133 -5.31 0.77 -3.78
C ILE A 133 -6.36 1.40 -4.70
N ASN A 134 -6.74 0.66 -5.75
CA ASN A 134 -7.66 1.15 -6.77
C ASN A 134 -8.76 0.14 -7.12
N MET A 135 -9.48 0.42 -8.20
CA MET A 135 -10.34 -0.51 -8.92
C MET A 135 -9.81 -0.61 -10.35
N HIS A 136 -9.24 -1.76 -10.71
CA HIS A 136 -8.31 -1.87 -11.84
C HIS A 136 -8.92 -2.57 -13.06
N GLY A 137 -9.00 -3.91 -13.05
CA GLY A 137 -9.50 -4.71 -14.17
C GLY A 137 -10.99 -4.47 -14.46
N ASP A 138 -11.73 -3.93 -13.50
CA ASP A 138 -13.17 -3.65 -13.58
C ASP A 138 -13.57 -2.67 -14.69
N GLY A 139 -12.62 -1.81 -15.13
CA GLY A 139 -12.81 -0.73 -16.10
C GLY A 139 -12.52 -1.06 -17.56
N TYR A 140 -11.93 -2.24 -17.83
CA TYR A 140 -11.44 -2.57 -19.17
C TYR A 140 -12.41 -3.44 -19.94
N LYS A 141 -12.88 -2.97 -21.10
CA LYS A 141 -13.71 -3.80 -22.03
C LYS A 141 -13.04 -5.10 -22.47
N SER A 142 -11.70 -5.15 -22.47
CA SER A 142 -10.91 -6.33 -22.81
C SER A 142 -10.83 -7.35 -21.67
N VAL A 143 -11.16 -6.97 -20.43
CA VAL A 143 -11.17 -7.87 -19.27
C VAL A 143 -12.53 -8.53 -19.17
N THR A 144 -12.54 -9.86 -19.11
CA THR A 144 -13.78 -10.62 -18.91
C THR A 144 -14.42 -10.25 -17.56
N GLY A 145 -15.73 -9.96 -17.56
CA GLY A 145 -16.47 -9.60 -16.35
C GLY A 145 -16.30 -8.14 -15.88
N SER A 146 -15.61 -7.30 -16.66
CA SER A 146 -15.59 -5.86 -16.43
C SER A 146 -17.00 -5.26 -16.51
N TRP A 147 -17.20 -4.15 -15.82
CA TRP A 147 -18.53 -3.57 -15.63
C TRP A 147 -18.52 -2.05 -15.45
N LEU A 148 -17.39 -1.45 -15.07
CA LEU A 148 -17.25 0.00 -14.96
C LEU A 148 -16.94 0.57 -16.36
N ILE A 149 -17.94 0.60 -17.24
CA ILE A 149 -17.75 0.95 -18.65
C ILE A 149 -18.40 2.30 -18.96
N CYS A 150 -17.57 3.31 -19.23
CA CYS A 150 -17.99 4.70 -19.38
C CYS A 150 -18.98 4.97 -20.53
N ASP A 151 -18.99 4.16 -21.58
CA ASP A 151 -19.87 4.30 -22.75
C ASP A 151 -20.98 3.23 -22.79
N SER A 152 -21.13 2.46 -21.72
CA SER A 152 -22.30 1.58 -21.55
C SER A 152 -23.58 2.40 -21.44
N SER A 153 -24.68 1.86 -21.97
CA SER A 153 -26.01 2.48 -21.88
C SER A 153 -26.60 2.41 -20.46
N ASP A 154 -26.21 1.43 -19.64
CA ASP A 154 -26.76 1.23 -18.29
C ASP A 154 -25.94 1.94 -17.20
N GLN A 155 -25.81 3.26 -17.35
CA GLN A 155 -25.05 4.09 -16.41
C GLN A 155 -25.65 4.13 -15.00
N THR A 156 -26.96 3.93 -14.85
CA THR A 156 -27.62 3.91 -13.55
C THR A 156 -27.12 2.74 -12.71
N THR A 157 -27.12 1.52 -13.28
CA THR A 157 -26.63 0.32 -12.61
C THR A 157 -25.14 0.42 -12.31
N ILE A 158 -24.34 0.93 -13.24
CA ILE A 158 -22.88 1.09 -13.06
C ILE A 158 -22.58 2.04 -11.90
N LYS A 159 -23.23 3.21 -11.86
CA LYS A 159 -23.01 4.23 -10.84
C LYS A 159 -23.45 3.75 -9.45
N ASP A 160 -24.56 3.01 -9.35
CA ASP A 160 -25.00 2.41 -8.09
C ASP A 160 -24.03 1.32 -7.62
N LYS A 161 -23.64 0.38 -8.50
CA LYS A 161 -22.64 -0.65 -8.18
C LYS A 161 -21.32 -0.04 -7.73
N TYR A 162 -20.82 0.98 -8.43
CA TYR A 162 -19.57 1.67 -8.10
C TYR A 162 -19.63 2.38 -6.75
N GLN A 163 -20.73 3.08 -6.46
CA GLN A 163 -20.98 3.67 -5.15
C GLN A 163 -20.92 2.60 -4.04
N LYS A 164 -21.64 1.49 -4.20
CA LYS A 164 -21.74 0.44 -3.17
C LYS A 164 -20.43 -0.29 -2.93
N VAL A 165 -19.65 -0.55 -3.97
CA VAL A 165 -18.32 -1.19 -3.85
C VAL A 165 -17.37 -0.26 -3.11
N TRP A 166 -17.26 1.01 -3.52
CA TRP A 166 -16.39 1.97 -2.82
C TRP A 166 -16.81 2.23 -1.38
N GLN A 167 -18.12 2.20 -1.07
CA GLN A 167 -18.59 2.30 0.30
C GLN A 167 -18.04 1.16 1.18
N GLN A 168 -18.04 -0.08 0.68
CA GLN A 168 -17.53 -1.25 1.40
C GLN A 168 -16.00 -1.19 1.55
N VAL A 169 -15.28 -0.84 0.48
CA VAL A 169 -13.81 -0.68 0.49
C VAL A 169 -13.41 0.42 1.48
N ALA A 170 -14.00 1.61 1.37
CA ALA A 170 -13.71 2.72 2.27
C ALA A 170 -14.01 2.36 3.74
N THR A 171 -15.12 1.65 3.99
CA THR A 171 -15.46 1.18 5.35
C THR A 171 -14.43 0.18 5.90
N LYS A 172 -13.96 -0.78 5.08
CA LYS A 172 -12.94 -1.76 5.46
C LYS A 172 -11.63 -1.09 5.90
N PHE A 173 -11.28 0.03 5.28
CA PHE A 173 -10.02 0.74 5.48
C PHE A 173 -10.17 2.05 6.27
N GLN A 174 -11.32 2.28 6.92
CA GLN A 174 -11.66 3.54 7.58
C GLN A 174 -10.70 3.94 8.72
N SER A 175 -9.99 3.00 9.34
CA SER A 175 -9.07 3.25 10.44
C SER A 175 -7.64 3.60 9.99
N TYR A 176 -7.32 3.45 8.71
CA TYR A 176 -5.96 3.68 8.20
C TYR A 176 -5.73 5.19 8.07
N ASN A 177 -4.58 5.67 8.50
CA ASN A 177 -4.20 7.08 8.41
C ASN A 177 -3.87 7.51 6.96
N GLU A 178 -3.25 8.68 6.79
CA GLU A 178 -2.91 9.30 5.51
C GLU A 178 -1.95 8.51 4.62
N HIS A 179 -1.24 7.51 5.15
CA HIS A 179 -0.36 6.65 4.35
C HIS A 179 -1.14 5.74 3.39
N LEU A 180 -2.43 5.48 3.61
CA LEU A 180 -3.28 4.77 2.66
C LEU A 180 -4.07 5.76 1.82
N ILE A 181 -3.91 5.69 0.49
CA ILE A 181 -4.54 6.53 -0.51
C ILE A 181 -5.47 5.64 -1.34
N PHE A 182 -6.66 6.14 -1.65
CA PHE A 182 -7.57 5.46 -2.57
C PHE A 182 -7.50 6.12 -3.94
N GLU A 183 -7.31 5.31 -4.98
CA GLU A 183 -7.40 5.72 -6.39
C GLU A 183 -8.73 5.24 -6.95
N SER A 184 -9.53 6.15 -7.52
CA SER A 184 -10.93 5.89 -7.87
C SER A 184 -11.11 4.73 -8.85
N MET A 185 -10.25 4.65 -9.86
CA MET A 185 -10.24 3.69 -10.96
C MET A 185 -8.91 3.78 -11.71
N ASN A 186 -8.67 2.90 -12.67
CA ASN A 186 -7.41 2.85 -13.42
C ASN A 186 -7.46 3.65 -14.73
N GLU A 187 -7.56 2.97 -15.88
CA GLU A 187 -7.52 3.56 -17.23
C GLU A 187 -8.89 3.50 -17.89
N GLU A 188 -9.79 4.40 -17.48
CA GLU A 188 -11.15 4.45 -18.02
C GLU A 188 -11.21 5.15 -19.38
N PHE A 189 -11.76 4.47 -20.38
CA PHE A 189 -12.02 4.99 -21.72
C PHE A 189 -12.93 4.04 -22.53
N ASP A 190 -13.30 4.44 -23.73
CA ASP A 190 -14.18 3.66 -24.61
C ASP A 190 -13.45 2.61 -25.48
N GLY A 191 -12.13 2.45 -25.31
CA GLY A 191 -11.30 1.57 -26.13
C GLY A 191 -10.73 2.23 -27.39
N GLN A 192 -11.08 3.49 -27.68
CA GLN A 192 -10.55 4.25 -28.81
C GLN A 192 -9.45 5.21 -28.32
N TYR A 193 -8.31 5.21 -29.02
CA TYR A 193 -7.14 6.03 -28.69
C TYR A 193 -7.16 7.43 -29.31
N GLY A 194 -8.23 7.76 -30.04
CA GLY A 194 -8.48 9.11 -30.55
C GLY A 194 -9.02 10.05 -29.48
N ASN A 195 -9.54 11.20 -29.91
CA ASN A 195 -10.11 12.19 -28.99
C ASN A 195 -11.27 11.59 -28.16
N PRO A 196 -11.33 11.91 -26.85
CA PRO A 196 -12.41 11.50 -25.96
C PRO A 196 -13.80 11.83 -26.49
N THR A 197 -14.75 10.93 -26.29
CA THR A 197 -16.17 11.22 -26.51
C THR A 197 -16.77 11.94 -25.30
N SER A 198 -17.52 13.02 -25.52
CA SER A 198 -18.06 13.84 -24.43
C SER A 198 -18.97 13.05 -23.47
N ALA A 199 -19.71 12.07 -23.99
CA ALA A 199 -20.61 11.24 -23.19
C ALA A 199 -19.85 10.32 -22.21
N CYS A 200 -18.85 9.57 -22.70
CA CYS A 200 -18.03 8.72 -21.84
C CYS A 200 -17.21 9.57 -20.85
N TYR A 201 -16.63 10.70 -21.28
CA TYR A 201 -15.84 11.53 -20.36
C TYR A 201 -16.72 12.15 -19.25
N SER A 202 -17.96 12.53 -19.56
CA SER A 202 -18.94 12.95 -18.55
C SER A 202 -19.22 11.85 -17.53
N ASN A 203 -19.28 10.59 -17.96
CA ASN A 203 -19.44 9.44 -17.05
C ASN A 203 -18.19 9.20 -16.19
N ILE A 204 -16.98 9.32 -16.75
CA ILE A 204 -15.71 9.26 -15.98
C ILE A 204 -15.68 10.33 -14.88
N ASN A 205 -16.07 11.58 -15.20
CA ASN A 205 -16.19 12.65 -14.21
C ASN A 205 -17.24 12.31 -13.14
N ALA A 206 -18.37 11.72 -13.53
CA ALA A 206 -19.40 11.30 -12.59
C ALA A 206 -18.92 10.17 -11.68
N TYR A 207 -18.14 9.21 -12.18
CA TYR A 207 -17.53 8.16 -11.36
C TYR A 207 -16.58 8.77 -10.33
N ASN A 208 -15.68 9.66 -10.74
CA ASN A 208 -14.79 10.38 -9.82
C ASN A 208 -15.55 11.14 -8.72
N GLN A 209 -16.63 11.84 -9.07
CA GLN A 209 -17.46 12.55 -8.07
C GLN A 209 -18.16 11.58 -7.11
N ILE A 210 -18.77 10.49 -7.62
CA ILE A 210 -19.39 9.45 -6.79
C ILE A 210 -18.38 8.84 -5.83
N PHE A 211 -17.18 8.54 -6.30
CA PHE A 211 -16.10 8.01 -5.49
C PHE A 211 -15.74 8.95 -4.34
N VAL A 212 -15.43 10.22 -4.64
CA VAL A 212 -15.07 11.22 -3.63
C VAL A 212 -16.16 11.34 -2.58
N ASP A 213 -17.40 11.59 -2.99
CA ASP A 213 -18.52 11.77 -2.06
C ASP A 213 -18.78 10.51 -1.21
N THR A 214 -18.68 9.34 -1.83
CA THR A 214 -18.90 8.05 -1.13
C THR A 214 -17.85 7.84 -0.05
N VAL A 215 -16.56 8.01 -0.40
CA VAL A 215 -15.46 7.83 0.55
C VAL A 215 -15.59 8.82 1.69
N ARG A 216 -15.82 10.10 1.41
CA ARG A 216 -16.00 11.13 2.47
C ARG A 216 -17.12 10.81 3.43
N LYS A 217 -18.29 10.38 2.90
CA LYS A 217 -19.49 10.06 3.70
C LYS A 217 -19.29 8.87 4.64
N THR A 218 -18.30 8.01 4.41
CA THR A 218 -17.99 6.95 5.39
C THR A 218 -17.41 7.50 6.69
N GLY A 219 -16.86 8.73 6.72
CA GLY A 219 -16.35 9.36 7.93
C GLY A 219 -15.02 8.76 8.44
N GLY A 220 -14.65 9.05 9.68
CA GLY A 220 -13.34 8.66 10.22
C GLY A 220 -12.19 9.34 9.45
N THR A 221 -11.07 8.63 9.26
CA THR A 221 -9.94 9.19 8.50
C THR A 221 -10.23 9.33 7.01
N ASN A 222 -11.25 8.64 6.47
CA ASN A 222 -11.67 8.80 5.07
C ASN A 222 -12.18 10.21 4.75
N ALA A 223 -12.66 10.96 5.74
CA ALA A 223 -13.04 12.36 5.56
C ALA A 223 -11.82 13.27 5.28
N SER A 224 -10.60 12.83 5.63
CA SER A 224 -9.36 13.60 5.43
C SER A 224 -8.29 12.90 4.56
N ARG A 225 -8.53 11.65 4.16
CA ARG A 225 -7.63 10.85 3.32
C ARG A 225 -7.35 11.52 1.97
N TRP A 226 -6.14 11.37 1.44
CA TRP A 226 -5.86 11.70 0.05
C TRP A 226 -6.57 10.74 -0.90
N LEU A 227 -7.25 11.30 -1.91
CA LEU A 227 -7.94 10.54 -2.93
C LEU A 227 -7.33 10.85 -4.29
N LEU A 228 -7.04 9.83 -5.09
CA LEU A 228 -6.44 9.94 -6.41
C LEU A 228 -7.52 9.72 -7.48
N VAL A 229 -7.59 10.60 -8.48
CA VAL A 229 -8.58 10.50 -9.57
C VAL A 229 -7.89 10.63 -10.94
N PRO A 230 -8.16 9.75 -11.91
CA PRO A 230 -7.65 9.85 -13.26
C PRO A 230 -8.59 10.68 -14.17
N GLY A 231 -8.02 11.18 -15.27
CA GLY A 231 -8.79 11.55 -16.46
C GLY A 231 -8.95 10.40 -17.45
N TRP A 232 -9.27 10.72 -18.70
CA TRP A 232 -9.47 9.74 -19.77
C TRP A 232 -8.21 8.91 -20.05
N ASN A 233 -8.33 7.59 -19.93
CA ASN A 233 -7.27 6.61 -20.16
C ASN A 233 -5.94 6.94 -19.43
N THR A 234 -6.00 7.68 -18.32
CA THR A 234 -4.82 8.26 -17.62
C THR A 234 -3.89 9.09 -18.53
N ASN A 235 -4.38 9.55 -19.68
CA ASN A 235 -3.61 10.24 -20.69
C ASN A 235 -3.43 11.72 -20.32
N ILE A 236 -2.18 12.21 -20.36
CA ILE A 236 -1.85 13.59 -19.98
C ILE A 236 -2.57 14.63 -20.85
N GLU A 237 -2.58 14.45 -22.16
CA GLU A 237 -3.19 15.41 -23.09
C GLU A 237 -4.69 15.53 -22.83
N TYR A 238 -5.37 14.39 -22.70
CA TYR A 238 -6.80 14.35 -22.49
C TYR A 238 -7.22 14.71 -21.06
N THR A 239 -6.31 14.66 -20.09
CA THR A 239 -6.57 15.08 -18.71
C THR A 239 -6.33 16.57 -18.50
N ALA A 240 -5.21 17.11 -18.99
CA ALA A 240 -4.84 18.51 -18.78
C ALA A 240 -5.33 19.46 -19.88
N GLY A 241 -5.64 18.94 -21.07
CA GLY A 241 -6.18 19.70 -22.18
C GLY A 241 -7.71 19.90 -22.10
N ASN A 242 -8.25 20.66 -23.04
CA ASN A 242 -9.67 20.98 -23.09
C ASN A 242 -10.50 19.85 -23.75
N TYR A 243 -10.53 18.68 -23.12
CA TYR A 243 -11.21 17.48 -23.63
C TYR A 243 -12.40 17.03 -22.78
N GLY A 244 -12.60 17.63 -21.61
CA GLY A 244 -13.77 17.39 -20.77
C GLY A 244 -13.49 16.92 -19.35
N PHE A 245 -12.23 16.80 -18.92
CA PHE A 245 -11.92 16.50 -17.52
C PHE A 245 -12.46 17.58 -16.59
N VAL A 246 -13.13 17.16 -15.51
CA VAL A 246 -13.63 18.06 -14.46
C VAL A 246 -13.12 17.57 -13.11
N LEU A 247 -12.47 18.47 -12.37
CA LEU A 247 -12.07 18.21 -10.99
C LEU A 247 -13.32 17.98 -10.11
N PRO A 248 -13.38 16.88 -9.34
CA PRO A 248 -14.48 16.66 -8.41
C PRO A 248 -14.55 17.76 -7.36
N THR A 249 -15.77 18.09 -6.95
CA THR A 249 -15.97 18.85 -5.71
C THR A 249 -15.73 17.94 -4.51
N ASP A 250 -15.19 18.51 -3.43
CA ASP A 250 -14.87 17.77 -2.19
C ASP A 250 -15.56 18.43 -0.98
N SER A 251 -16.85 18.77 -1.13
CA SER A 251 -17.63 19.51 -0.13
C SER A 251 -17.88 18.73 1.16
N ASN A 252 -17.78 17.40 1.10
CA ASN A 252 -17.97 16.48 2.23
C ASN A 252 -16.68 16.17 3.01
N ARG A 253 -15.54 16.78 2.63
CA ARG A 253 -14.27 16.57 3.34
C ARG A 253 -14.30 17.14 4.75
N SER A 254 -13.40 16.64 5.59
CA SER A 254 -13.23 17.11 6.97
C SER A 254 -13.02 18.63 7.02
N SER A 255 -13.77 19.31 7.88
CA SER A 255 -13.63 20.75 8.13
C SER A 255 -12.28 21.14 8.75
N THR A 256 -11.49 20.15 9.18
CA THR A 256 -10.11 20.35 9.65
C THR A 256 -9.11 20.63 8.52
N ILE A 257 -9.46 20.30 7.28
CA ILE A 257 -8.65 20.62 6.11
C ILE A 257 -8.82 22.11 5.79
N PRO A 258 -7.74 22.91 5.77
CA PRO A 258 -7.84 24.33 5.41
C PRO A 258 -8.54 24.52 4.05
N SER A 259 -9.36 25.56 3.91
CA SER A 259 -10.17 25.79 2.69
C SER A 259 -9.33 25.95 1.41
N GLY A 260 -8.08 26.40 1.53
CA GLY A 260 -7.12 26.51 0.41
C GLY A 260 -6.27 25.26 0.15
N GLU A 261 -6.40 24.22 0.97
CA GLU A 261 -5.67 22.95 0.79
C GLU A 261 -6.54 21.92 0.10
N GLN A 262 -5.94 21.05 -0.72
CA GLN A 262 -6.64 19.99 -1.42
C GLN A 262 -6.43 18.64 -0.73
N ARG A 263 -7.35 17.69 -0.94
CA ARG A 263 -7.18 16.27 -0.58
C ARG A 263 -7.50 15.33 -1.75
N ILE A 264 -7.41 15.88 -2.96
CA ILE A 264 -7.54 15.17 -4.22
C ILE A 264 -6.21 15.31 -4.96
N MET A 265 -5.74 14.20 -5.52
CA MET A 265 -4.56 14.06 -6.37
C MET A 265 -5.01 13.67 -7.79
N ILE A 266 -4.17 13.91 -8.80
CA ILE A 266 -4.47 13.59 -10.21
C ILE A 266 -3.59 12.45 -10.70
N SER A 267 -4.21 11.39 -11.23
CA SER A 267 -3.53 10.21 -11.78
C SER A 267 -3.32 10.34 -13.28
N VAL A 268 -2.11 10.03 -13.74
CA VAL A 268 -1.74 9.85 -15.14
C VAL A 268 -0.75 8.71 -15.27
N HIS A 269 -0.70 8.02 -16.41
CA HIS A 269 0.33 7.04 -16.73
C HIS A 269 1.23 7.55 -17.85
N TYR A 270 2.45 7.03 -17.94
CA TYR A 270 3.43 7.49 -18.92
C TYR A 270 4.24 6.34 -19.50
N TYR A 271 3.99 6.03 -20.78
CA TYR A 271 4.72 5.04 -21.57
C TYR A 271 5.12 5.59 -22.94
N ASP A 272 5.19 6.92 -23.09
CA ASP A 272 5.65 7.52 -24.34
C ASP A 272 7.17 7.47 -24.45
N PRO A 273 7.74 7.17 -25.64
CA PRO A 273 7.04 6.70 -26.83
C PRO A 273 6.81 5.18 -26.75
N TRP A 274 5.60 4.74 -27.10
CA TRP A 274 5.19 3.33 -26.93
C TRP A 274 6.07 2.33 -27.67
N ASP A 275 6.59 2.71 -28.84
CA ASP A 275 7.49 1.88 -29.65
C ASP A 275 8.77 1.47 -28.90
N PHE A 276 9.30 2.36 -28.05
CA PHE A 276 10.37 2.06 -27.11
C PHE A 276 9.86 1.35 -25.85
N ALA A 277 8.83 1.91 -25.21
CA ALA A 277 8.46 1.53 -23.85
C ALA A 277 7.67 0.23 -23.74
N GLY A 278 6.75 -0.06 -24.67
CA GLY A 278 5.77 -1.15 -24.53
C GLY A 278 5.58 -2.02 -25.77
N GLN A 279 6.02 -1.60 -26.96
CA GLN A 279 5.91 -2.40 -28.17
C GLN A 279 6.83 -3.62 -28.12
N GLU A 280 6.25 -4.81 -28.21
CA GLU A 280 6.90 -6.11 -28.07
C GLU A 280 7.68 -6.57 -29.31
N ASP A 281 8.63 -5.74 -29.75
CA ASP A 281 9.59 -6.07 -30.81
C ASP A 281 10.96 -5.38 -30.61
N GLY A 282 11.90 -5.72 -31.49
CA GLY A 282 13.29 -5.22 -31.47
C GLY A 282 13.56 -3.99 -32.33
N THR A 283 12.55 -3.33 -32.88
CA THR A 283 12.70 -2.20 -33.80
C THR A 283 13.30 -1.00 -33.07
N ILE A 284 12.69 -0.61 -31.96
CA ILE A 284 13.13 0.50 -31.12
C ILE A 284 13.58 -0.02 -29.76
N THR A 285 14.86 0.13 -29.46
CA THR A 285 15.53 -0.45 -28.27
C THR A 285 16.41 0.55 -27.53
N GLN A 286 16.53 1.78 -28.04
CA GLN A 286 17.32 2.86 -27.45
C GLN A 286 16.47 4.12 -27.29
N TRP A 287 16.77 4.91 -26.26
CA TRP A 287 16.03 6.13 -25.94
C TRP A 287 16.95 7.22 -25.40
N GLY A 288 16.57 8.47 -25.64
CA GLY A 288 17.21 9.66 -25.10
C GLY A 288 18.46 10.08 -25.85
N ALA A 289 19.10 11.14 -25.38
CA ALA A 289 20.31 11.73 -25.96
C ALA A 289 21.51 10.76 -25.98
N ALA A 290 21.51 9.77 -25.07
CA ALA A 290 22.57 8.77 -24.97
C ALA A 290 22.45 7.62 -25.99
N ALA A 291 21.37 7.56 -26.78
CA ALA A 291 21.21 6.56 -27.83
C ALA A 291 22.36 6.65 -28.84
N THR A 292 22.94 5.49 -29.17
CA THR A 292 24.12 5.37 -30.03
C THR A 292 23.77 4.99 -31.46
N ASN A 293 22.58 4.44 -31.68
CA ASN A 293 22.08 4.06 -33.00
C ASN A 293 20.73 4.72 -33.29
N PRO A 294 20.68 5.73 -34.18
CA PRO A 294 19.44 6.41 -34.55
C PRO A 294 18.37 5.48 -35.15
N ALA A 295 18.76 4.38 -35.82
CA ALA A 295 17.81 3.42 -36.38
C ALA A 295 17.09 2.58 -35.31
N LYS A 296 17.58 2.61 -34.06
CA LYS A 296 17.00 1.91 -32.90
C LYS A 296 16.31 2.85 -31.92
N LYS A 297 16.13 4.12 -32.28
CA LYS A 297 15.59 5.18 -31.43
C LYS A 297 14.34 5.77 -32.10
N SER A 298 13.28 5.98 -31.33
CA SER A 298 12.09 6.69 -31.81
C SER A 298 12.45 8.09 -32.31
N THR A 299 11.73 8.58 -33.31
CA THR A 299 11.92 9.92 -33.87
C THR A 299 11.23 11.03 -33.06
N TRP A 300 10.46 10.67 -32.02
CA TRP A 300 9.72 11.55 -31.13
C TRP A 300 9.76 11.00 -29.69
N GLY A 301 9.12 11.67 -28.72
CA GLY A 301 8.95 11.14 -27.37
C GLY A 301 10.24 11.14 -26.54
N GLN A 302 11.16 12.06 -26.80
CA GLN A 302 12.44 12.14 -26.08
C GLN A 302 12.31 13.02 -24.82
N GLU A 303 13.43 13.46 -24.25
CA GLU A 303 13.46 14.24 -23.00
C GLU A 303 12.61 15.52 -23.09
N ASP A 304 12.59 16.18 -24.24
CA ASP A 304 11.82 17.41 -24.51
C ASP A 304 10.31 17.19 -24.47
N TYR A 305 9.84 16.11 -25.09
CA TYR A 305 8.43 15.71 -25.08
C TYR A 305 7.99 15.33 -23.66
N MET A 306 8.80 14.55 -22.95
CA MET A 306 8.56 14.18 -21.55
C MET A 306 8.47 15.40 -20.63
N ASP A 307 9.40 16.35 -20.76
CA ASP A 307 9.37 17.60 -20.01
C ASP A 307 8.09 18.39 -20.31
N THR A 308 7.72 18.50 -21.59
CA THR A 308 6.50 19.20 -22.03
C THR A 308 5.24 18.59 -21.42
N MET A 309 5.12 17.26 -21.43
CA MET A 309 3.96 16.56 -20.89
C MET A 309 3.85 16.70 -19.37
N LEU A 310 4.93 16.50 -18.62
CA LEU A 310 4.89 16.63 -17.16
C LEU A 310 4.76 18.10 -16.72
N LYS A 311 5.31 19.06 -17.48
CA LYS A 311 5.07 20.49 -17.26
C LYS A 311 3.60 20.85 -17.43
N LYS A 312 2.93 20.29 -18.44
CA LYS A 312 1.49 20.52 -18.67
C LYS A 312 0.67 20.11 -17.44
N MET A 313 0.99 18.97 -16.84
CA MET A 313 0.34 18.54 -15.59
C MET A 313 0.63 19.48 -14.41
N TYR A 314 1.87 19.99 -14.30
CA TYR A 314 2.22 20.99 -13.30
C TYR A 314 1.41 22.28 -13.46
N ASP A 315 1.45 22.87 -14.66
CA ASP A 315 0.79 24.13 -14.96
C ASP A 315 -0.73 24.03 -14.72
N THR A 316 -1.35 22.89 -15.06
CA THR A 316 -2.80 22.69 -14.97
C THR A 316 -3.29 22.31 -13.57
N PHE A 317 -2.50 21.57 -12.78
CA PHE A 317 -2.96 20.96 -11.51
C PHE A 317 -2.10 21.30 -10.30
N VAL A 318 -0.77 21.11 -10.39
CA VAL A 318 0.12 21.29 -9.24
C VAL A 318 0.15 22.74 -8.76
N THR A 319 0.16 23.71 -9.68
CA THR A 319 0.07 25.15 -9.36
C THR A 319 -1.22 25.53 -8.63
N ARG A 320 -2.26 24.69 -8.71
CA ARG A 320 -3.57 24.86 -8.05
C ARG A 320 -3.73 23.99 -6.81
N GLY A 321 -2.64 23.39 -6.32
CA GLY A 321 -2.62 22.59 -5.09
C GLY A 321 -3.04 21.13 -5.25
N TYR A 322 -3.27 20.65 -6.47
CA TYR A 322 -3.58 19.23 -6.73
C TYR A 322 -2.28 18.51 -7.09
N PRO A 323 -1.71 17.68 -6.20
CA PRO A 323 -0.50 16.93 -6.52
C PRO A 323 -0.80 15.92 -7.62
N VAL A 324 0.18 15.70 -8.49
CA VAL A 324 0.10 14.73 -9.59
C VAL A 324 0.83 13.46 -9.17
N PHE A 325 0.27 12.32 -9.55
CA PHE A 325 0.88 11.01 -9.39
C PHE A 325 0.98 10.33 -10.75
N VAL A 326 2.21 10.09 -11.20
CA VAL A 326 2.46 9.25 -12.39
C VAL A 326 2.33 7.80 -11.93
N GLY A 327 1.11 7.28 -12.00
CA GLY A 327 0.71 6.02 -11.38
C GLY A 327 1.41 4.80 -11.96
N GLU A 328 1.79 4.90 -13.23
CA GLU A 328 2.54 3.88 -13.93
C GLU A 328 3.51 4.50 -14.93
N TYR A 329 4.70 3.91 -15.00
CA TYR A 329 5.67 4.16 -16.05
C TYR A 329 6.68 3.02 -16.11
N GLY A 330 7.33 2.87 -17.25
CA GLY A 330 8.45 1.95 -17.38
C GLY A 330 8.78 1.71 -18.83
N SER A 331 9.68 0.77 -19.07
CA SER A 331 9.98 0.28 -20.41
C SER A 331 10.27 -1.21 -20.31
N ILE A 332 9.81 -2.01 -21.28
CA ILE A 332 9.99 -3.46 -21.28
C ILE A 332 11.43 -3.89 -21.56
N ASP A 333 11.79 -5.10 -21.13
CA ASP A 333 13.10 -5.70 -21.44
C ASP A 333 13.20 -6.09 -22.92
N LYS A 334 14.14 -5.46 -23.63
CA LYS A 334 14.46 -5.78 -25.03
C LYS A 334 15.92 -6.24 -25.18
N THR A 335 16.54 -6.77 -24.13
CA THR A 335 17.95 -7.21 -24.15
C THR A 335 18.22 -8.37 -25.10
N THR A 336 17.20 -9.15 -25.44
CA THR A 336 17.26 -10.18 -26.48
C THR A 336 17.46 -9.60 -27.89
N TYR A 337 17.07 -8.33 -28.12
CA TYR A 337 17.22 -7.62 -29.39
C TYR A 337 18.41 -6.64 -29.39
N ASP A 338 18.68 -6.03 -28.23
CA ASP A 338 19.81 -5.13 -28.03
C ASP A 338 20.38 -5.31 -26.62
N SER A 339 21.57 -5.91 -26.52
CA SER A 339 22.26 -6.13 -25.24
C SER A 339 22.48 -4.85 -24.40
N ALA A 340 22.48 -3.66 -25.02
CA ALA A 340 22.61 -2.39 -24.32
C ALA A 340 21.27 -1.83 -23.80
N ASN A 341 20.13 -2.47 -24.10
CA ASN A 341 18.79 -1.96 -23.82
C ASN A 341 18.58 -1.54 -22.35
N ASN A 342 19.08 -2.30 -21.37
CA ASN A 342 18.95 -1.96 -19.96
C ASN A 342 19.57 -0.60 -19.58
N THR A 343 20.58 -0.13 -20.32
CA THR A 343 21.13 1.23 -20.14
C THR A 343 20.07 2.28 -20.48
N TYR A 344 19.36 2.10 -21.59
CA TYR A 344 18.32 3.04 -22.04
C TYR A 344 17.06 2.95 -21.18
N ARG A 345 16.69 1.76 -20.70
CA ARG A 345 15.61 1.59 -19.71
C ARG A 345 15.91 2.35 -18.41
N ALA A 346 17.15 2.26 -17.92
CA ALA A 346 17.59 3.00 -16.73
C ALA A 346 17.59 4.52 -16.97
N ASN A 347 18.07 4.98 -18.14
CA ASN A 347 18.04 6.40 -18.51
C ASN A 347 16.61 6.94 -18.62
N TYR A 348 15.70 6.19 -19.22
CA TYR A 348 14.28 6.53 -19.33
C TYR A 348 13.64 6.69 -17.95
N ALA A 349 13.81 5.69 -17.08
CA ALA A 349 13.28 5.74 -15.72
C ALA A 349 13.87 6.91 -14.90
N LYS A 350 15.19 7.16 -15.04
CA LYS A 350 15.86 8.32 -14.42
C LYS A 350 15.26 9.64 -14.89
N ALA A 351 15.10 9.79 -16.20
CA ALA A 351 14.58 11.01 -16.82
C ALA A 351 13.16 11.29 -16.32
N LEU A 352 12.28 10.29 -16.34
CA LEU A 352 10.92 10.48 -15.88
C LEU A 352 10.86 10.89 -14.41
N VAL A 353 11.55 10.16 -13.52
CA VAL A 353 11.52 10.47 -12.08
C VAL A 353 12.12 11.85 -11.80
N SER A 354 13.20 12.23 -12.52
CA SER A 354 13.81 13.55 -12.38
C SER A 354 12.86 14.66 -12.82
N THR A 355 12.17 14.47 -13.96
CA THR A 355 11.22 15.43 -14.51
C THR A 355 9.95 15.53 -13.67
N ALA A 356 9.43 14.40 -13.18
CA ALA A 356 8.31 14.37 -12.24
C ALA A 356 8.64 15.12 -10.95
N LYS A 357 9.83 14.87 -10.37
CA LYS A 357 10.32 15.60 -9.20
C LYS A 357 10.45 17.10 -9.45
N LYS A 358 11.02 17.50 -10.60
CA LYS A 358 11.12 18.91 -11.02
C LYS A 358 9.75 19.60 -11.02
N TYR A 359 8.70 18.87 -11.38
CA TYR A 359 7.33 19.35 -11.51
C TYR A 359 6.41 18.98 -10.33
N GLY A 360 6.98 18.54 -9.20
CA GLY A 360 6.20 18.27 -7.98
C GLY A 360 5.22 17.11 -8.10
N ALA A 361 5.55 16.10 -8.92
CA ALA A 361 4.78 14.87 -9.06
C ALA A 361 5.49 13.69 -8.39
N ALA A 362 4.73 12.82 -7.73
CA ALA A 362 5.19 11.51 -7.26
C ALA A 362 4.99 10.46 -8.37
N THR A 363 5.70 9.33 -8.30
CA THR A 363 5.68 8.31 -9.37
C THR A 363 5.62 6.91 -8.80
N ALA A 364 5.10 5.95 -9.57
CA ALA A 364 5.28 4.52 -9.30
C ALA A 364 5.69 3.74 -10.54
N TYR A 365 6.85 3.07 -10.48
CA TYR A 365 7.35 2.25 -11.58
C TYR A 365 6.44 1.04 -11.78
N TRP A 366 6.05 0.75 -13.02
CA TRP A 366 5.27 -0.44 -13.35
C TRP A 366 6.16 -1.67 -13.33
N ASP A 367 5.94 -2.58 -12.38
CA ASP A 367 6.61 -3.87 -12.28
C ASP A 367 5.56 -4.98 -12.35
N ASN A 368 5.57 -5.74 -13.43
CA ASN A 368 4.64 -6.85 -13.65
C ASN A 368 5.15 -8.19 -13.07
N GLY A 369 6.30 -8.19 -12.40
CA GLY A 369 6.95 -9.38 -11.84
C GLY A 369 7.61 -10.32 -12.85
N TYR A 370 7.42 -10.07 -14.15
CA TYR A 370 8.01 -10.90 -15.20
C TYR A 370 9.46 -10.49 -15.49
N ASN A 371 10.35 -11.47 -15.42
CA ASN A 371 11.78 -11.31 -15.64
C ASN A 371 12.18 -12.11 -16.90
N GLY A 372 12.31 -11.42 -18.02
CA GLY A 372 12.55 -12.03 -19.33
C GLY A 372 12.23 -11.05 -20.45
N GLN A 373 12.22 -11.53 -21.70
CA GLN A 373 11.86 -10.73 -22.87
C GLN A 373 10.49 -10.07 -22.68
N HIS A 374 10.44 -8.75 -22.84
CA HIS A 374 9.27 -7.89 -22.62
C HIS A 374 8.85 -7.71 -21.16
N GLY A 375 9.64 -8.19 -20.21
CA GLY A 375 9.35 -8.05 -18.77
C GLY A 375 9.63 -6.66 -18.22
N PHE A 376 8.81 -6.26 -17.25
CA PHE A 376 9.05 -5.05 -16.46
C PHE A 376 9.73 -5.32 -15.11
N GLY A 377 9.82 -6.59 -14.68
CA GLY A 377 10.25 -6.99 -13.34
C GLY A 377 11.63 -6.43 -12.94
N LEU A 378 11.66 -5.72 -11.82
CA LEU A 378 12.89 -5.29 -11.13
C LEU A 378 13.32 -6.29 -10.06
N PHE A 379 12.38 -7.16 -9.67
CA PHE A 379 12.55 -8.19 -8.65
C PHE A 379 12.09 -9.55 -9.19
N ASN A 380 12.82 -10.60 -8.85
CA ASN A 380 12.32 -11.96 -8.96
C ASN A 380 11.48 -12.27 -7.71
N ARG A 381 10.16 -12.38 -7.88
CA ARG A 381 9.21 -12.50 -6.76
C ARG A 381 9.24 -13.86 -6.07
N SER A 382 9.72 -14.91 -6.74
CA SER A 382 9.84 -16.25 -6.13
C SER A 382 11.02 -16.34 -5.17
N SER A 383 12.08 -15.57 -5.41
CA SER A 383 13.31 -15.59 -4.60
C SER A 383 13.53 -14.29 -3.81
N ASN A 384 12.68 -13.28 -4.01
CA ASN A 384 12.80 -11.94 -3.43
C ASN A 384 14.16 -11.27 -3.70
N THR A 385 14.73 -11.50 -4.89
CA THR A 385 16.02 -10.92 -5.30
C THR A 385 15.83 -9.77 -6.28
N VAL A 386 16.70 -8.76 -6.20
CA VAL A 386 16.81 -7.72 -7.23
C VAL A 386 17.38 -8.33 -8.52
N THR A 387 16.75 -8.02 -9.65
CA THR A 387 17.22 -8.43 -10.99
C THR A 387 17.67 -7.24 -11.83
N GLN A 388 17.22 -6.01 -11.52
CA GLN A 388 17.52 -4.80 -12.29
C GLN A 388 18.10 -3.67 -11.41
N GLN A 389 19.24 -3.92 -10.77
CA GLN A 389 19.88 -2.94 -9.85
C GLN A 389 20.18 -1.59 -10.51
N GLY A 390 20.56 -1.58 -11.80
CA GLY A 390 20.83 -0.35 -12.54
C GLY A 390 19.60 0.55 -12.67
N ILE A 391 18.45 -0.04 -12.97
CA ILE A 391 17.18 0.70 -13.10
C ILE A 391 16.71 1.19 -11.72
N ILE A 392 16.78 0.35 -10.68
CA ILE A 392 16.46 0.75 -9.30
C ILE A 392 17.33 1.93 -8.88
N SER A 393 18.65 1.83 -9.08
CA SER A 393 19.59 2.90 -8.69
C SER A 393 19.29 4.21 -9.41
N ALA A 394 18.92 4.13 -10.69
CA ALA A 394 18.53 5.28 -11.49
C ALA A 394 17.26 5.97 -10.94
N ILE A 395 16.24 5.19 -10.59
CA ILE A 395 14.98 5.68 -10.00
C ILE A 395 15.23 6.33 -8.62
N ILE A 396 15.88 5.63 -7.70
CA ILE A 396 16.07 6.10 -6.32
C ILE A 396 16.93 7.36 -6.28
N THR A 397 18.01 7.40 -7.08
CA THR A 397 18.88 8.58 -7.15
C THR A 397 18.14 9.78 -7.73
N ALA A 398 17.32 9.58 -8.77
CA ALA A 398 16.50 10.65 -9.35
C ALA A 398 15.47 11.20 -8.36
N ALA A 399 14.87 10.34 -7.54
CA ALA A 399 13.97 10.76 -6.46
C ALA A 399 14.69 11.53 -5.33
N GLY A 400 16.03 11.49 -5.29
CA GLY A 400 16.86 12.12 -4.25
C GLY A 400 17.14 11.22 -3.04
N GLY A 401 16.87 9.93 -3.16
CA GLY A 401 17.31 8.93 -2.19
C GLY A 401 18.76 8.49 -2.45
N THR A 402 19.37 7.87 -1.46
CA THR A 402 20.68 7.21 -1.60
C THR A 402 20.48 5.76 -2.03
N SER A 403 20.92 5.40 -3.24
CA SER A 403 20.93 3.99 -3.66
C SER A 403 22.03 3.24 -2.91
N THR A 404 21.68 2.15 -2.22
CA THR A 404 22.66 1.21 -1.68
C THR A 404 23.18 0.35 -2.82
N THR A 405 24.42 0.58 -3.25
CA THR A 405 25.09 -0.20 -4.32
C THR A 405 25.49 -1.62 -3.89
N THR A 406 25.37 -1.94 -2.60
CA THR A 406 25.66 -3.27 -2.08
C THR A 406 24.41 -4.13 -2.14
N ALA A 407 24.44 -5.22 -2.90
CA ALA A 407 23.47 -6.30 -2.75
C ALA A 407 23.39 -6.67 -1.27
N PRO A 408 22.20 -6.87 -0.66
CA PRO A 408 22.10 -7.43 0.66
C PRO A 408 22.78 -8.80 0.63
N THR A 409 23.96 -8.91 1.22
CA THR A 409 24.57 -10.20 1.50
C THR A 409 23.64 -10.90 2.46
N THR A 410 23.14 -12.07 2.06
CA THR A 410 22.56 -13.05 2.96
C THR A 410 23.54 -13.21 4.13
N PRO A 411 23.13 -13.04 5.41
CA PRO A 411 24.03 -13.25 6.53
C PRO A 411 24.59 -14.67 6.47
N SER A 412 25.87 -14.80 6.14
CA SER A 412 26.60 -16.06 6.24
C SER A 412 26.77 -16.37 7.72
N THR A 413 26.03 -17.36 8.22
CA THR A 413 26.22 -17.91 9.56
C THR A 413 27.47 -18.78 9.57
N THR A 414 28.63 -18.17 9.73
CA THR A 414 29.80 -18.89 10.24
C THR A 414 29.58 -19.11 11.73
N GLY A 415 29.16 -20.34 12.08
CA GLY A 415 28.96 -20.75 13.46
C GLY A 415 30.27 -20.78 14.24
N PRO A 416 30.32 -20.27 15.49
CA PRO A 416 31.41 -20.58 16.39
C PRO A 416 31.30 -22.03 16.87
N THR A 417 32.33 -22.81 16.55
CA THR A 417 32.61 -24.12 17.11
C THR A 417 33.16 -23.94 18.52
N THR A 418 32.40 -24.34 19.56
CA THR A 418 32.81 -25.08 20.78
C THR A 418 31.82 -24.81 21.94
N PRO A 419 31.29 -25.86 22.60
CA PRO A 419 30.44 -25.70 23.79
C PRO A 419 31.29 -25.76 25.09
N PRO A 420 31.09 -24.87 26.07
CA PRO A 420 31.56 -25.10 27.43
C PRO A 420 30.49 -25.86 28.23
N THR A 421 30.85 -27.08 28.62
CA THR A 421 30.29 -27.84 29.74
C THR A 421 30.52 -27.10 31.06
N THR A 422 29.45 -26.81 31.80
CA THR A 422 29.36 -27.00 33.27
C THR A 422 27.96 -26.67 33.77
N ALA A 423 27.37 -27.60 34.52
CA ALA A 423 26.14 -27.41 35.29
C ALA A 423 26.46 -26.75 36.64
N PRO A 424 25.51 -25.99 37.22
CA PRO A 424 25.28 -26.12 38.66
C PRO A 424 23.81 -26.26 39.05
N THR A 425 23.68 -26.97 40.17
CA THR A 425 22.52 -27.53 40.83
C THR A 425 21.82 -26.55 41.78
N THR A 426 20.57 -26.91 42.10
CA THR A 426 19.74 -26.58 43.28
C THR A 426 19.02 -25.23 43.39
N ALA A 427 17.70 -25.38 43.57
CA ALA A 427 16.69 -24.36 43.85
C ALA A 427 16.62 -24.00 45.35
N PRO A 428 16.03 -22.83 45.67
CA PRO A 428 15.17 -22.68 46.83
C PRO A 428 13.71 -22.47 46.41
N THR A 429 12.83 -23.24 47.02
CA THR A 429 11.37 -23.10 47.03
C THR A 429 10.94 -21.90 47.88
N THR A 430 10.11 -21.01 47.31
CA THR A 430 8.95 -20.42 48.00
C THR A 430 7.89 -20.05 46.96
N SER A 431 6.75 -20.74 47.02
CA SER A 431 5.50 -20.29 46.41
C SER A 431 4.89 -19.18 47.27
N PRO A 432 4.47 -18.08 46.64
CA PRO A 432 3.08 -17.66 46.77
C PRO A 432 2.41 -17.68 45.40
N GLY A 433 1.19 -18.22 45.31
CA GLY A 433 0.36 -18.14 44.11
C GLY A 433 0.22 -16.69 43.66
N GLY A 434 0.83 -16.37 42.51
CA GLY A 434 0.77 -15.09 41.85
C GLY A 434 0.18 -15.27 40.47
N THR A 435 -0.87 -14.52 40.18
CA THR A 435 -1.54 -14.40 38.88
C THR A 435 -0.54 -14.31 37.73
N SER A 436 -0.71 -15.12 36.67
CA SER A 436 0.08 -14.98 35.44
C SER A 436 -0.02 -13.56 34.90
N THR A 437 1.13 -12.91 34.69
CA THR A 437 1.19 -11.54 34.13
C THR A 437 1.11 -11.53 32.60
N CYS A 438 0.85 -12.69 31.99
CA CYS A 438 0.55 -12.83 30.58
C CYS A 438 -0.54 -13.86 30.34
N ARG A 439 -1.28 -13.67 29.25
CA ARG A 439 -2.23 -14.65 28.69
C ARG A 439 -1.82 -14.97 27.26
N VAL A 440 -1.88 -16.23 26.87
CA VAL A 440 -1.57 -16.65 25.49
C VAL A 440 -2.74 -17.40 24.89
N SER A 441 -3.15 -17.00 23.68
CA SER A 441 -4.11 -17.75 22.87
C SER A 441 -3.45 -18.18 21.56
N ASN A 442 -3.79 -19.36 21.07
CA ASN A 442 -3.32 -19.85 19.79
C ASN A 442 -4.47 -20.25 18.86
N ALA A 443 -4.22 -20.18 17.55
CA ALA A 443 -5.14 -20.59 16.51
C ALA A 443 -4.36 -21.36 15.45
N ILE A 444 -4.65 -22.67 15.38
CA ILE A 444 -4.01 -23.57 14.41
C ILE A 444 -4.92 -23.82 13.21
N SER A 445 -4.31 -23.81 12.02
CA SER A 445 -4.85 -24.42 10.81
C SER A 445 -3.82 -25.41 10.26
N ALA A 446 -4.21 -26.66 10.08
CA ALA A 446 -3.33 -27.74 9.63
C ALA A 446 -3.89 -28.44 8.39
N TRP A 447 -3.00 -28.97 7.56
CA TRP A 447 -3.32 -29.67 6.32
C TRP A 447 -2.22 -30.67 5.99
N SER A 448 -2.57 -31.85 5.47
CA SER A 448 -1.60 -32.87 5.05
C SER A 448 -0.46 -33.07 6.07
N ASN A 449 0.77 -32.63 5.76
CA ASN A 449 1.95 -32.65 6.62
C ASN A 449 2.42 -31.25 7.07
N GLY A 450 1.60 -30.22 6.92
CA GLY A 450 1.89 -28.82 7.24
C GLY A 450 0.88 -28.20 8.20
N LEU A 451 1.31 -27.20 8.97
CA LEU A 451 0.44 -26.40 9.81
C LEU A 451 0.90 -24.95 9.89
N VAL A 452 -0.04 -24.07 10.20
CA VAL A 452 0.19 -22.69 10.62
C VAL A 452 -0.39 -22.52 12.02
N ASN A 453 0.38 -21.89 12.91
CA ASN A 453 -0.07 -21.49 14.23
C ASN A 453 0.09 -19.99 14.42
N ASN A 454 -1.00 -19.30 14.73
CA ASN A 454 -1.00 -17.90 15.18
C ASN A 454 -1.06 -17.87 16.70
N ILE A 455 -0.14 -17.16 17.35
CA ILE A 455 -0.05 -17.01 18.80
C ILE A 455 -0.24 -15.53 19.14
N THR A 456 -1.21 -15.22 20.00
CA THR A 456 -1.39 -13.88 20.56
C THR A 456 -0.95 -13.87 22.02
N ILE A 457 0.02 -13.03 22.34
CA ILE A 457 0.55 -12.78 23.68
C ILE A 457 -0.12 -11.51 24.20
N THR A 458 -0.83 -11.58 25.32
CA THR A 458 -1.38 -10.41 26.00
C THR A 458 -0.63 -10.17 27.31
N ASN A 459 -0.15 -8.94 27.53
CA ASN A 459 0.38 -8.51 28.82
C ASN A 459 -0.78 -8.20 29.76
N THR A 460 -0.99 -9.04 30.78
CA THR A 460 -2.04 -8.87 31.79
C THR A 460 -1.51 -8.16 33.05
N GLY A 461 -0.23 -7.81 33.07
CA GLY A 461 0.40 -7.02 34.13
C GLY A 461 0.04 -5.52 34.06
N THR A 462 0.56 -4.78 35.05
CA THR A 462 0.30 -3.34 35.22
C THR A 462 1.40 -2.44 34.65
N ALA A 463 2.49 -3.01 34.14
CA ALA A 463 3.61 -2.30 33.54
C ALA A 463 3.90 -2.79 32.12
N ALA A 464 4.49 -1.92 31.28
CA ALA A 464 4.93 -2.30 29.94
C ALA A 464 6.11 -3.27 30.00
N ILE A 465 6.11 -4.28 29.13
CA ILE A 465 7.24 -5.17 28.89
C ILE A 465 8.03 -4.61 27.72
N ASN A 466 9.35 -4.44 27.87
CA ASN A 466 10.24 -3.94 26.83
C ASN A 466 11.28 -5.01 26.49
N GLY A 467 11.13 -5.61 25.32
CA GLY A 467 11.80 -6.85 24.93
C GLY A 467 11.08 -8.06 25.53
N TRP A 468 10.72 -9.03 24.69
CA TRP A 468 10.09 -10.25 25.16
C TRP A 468 10.55 -11.49 24.40
N THR A 469 10.56 -12.58 25.14
CA THR A 469 10.78 -13.94 24.66
C THR A 469 9.63 -14.82 25.12
N LEU A 470 9.08 -15.63 24.22
CA LEU A 470 8.02 -16.58 24.51
C LEU A 470 8.54 -18.00 24.28
N ALA A 471 8.69 -18.76 25.36
CA ALA A 471 9.09 -20.16 25.29
C ALA A 471 7.87 -21.08 25.28
N PHE A 472 7.85 -22.05 24.37
CA PHE A 472 6.82 -23.10 24.26
C PHE A 472 7.38 -24.37 23.63
N THR A 473 6.74 -25.51 23.88
CA THR A 473 7.18 -26.80 23.32
C THR A 473 6.26 -27.21 22.18
N LEU A 474 6.86 -27.44 21.00
CA LEU A 474 6.15 -28.01 19.86
C LEU A 474 5.80 -29.48 20.11
N ALA A 475 4.71 -29.95 19.51
CA ALA A 475 4.37 -31.37 19.59
C ALA A 475 5.47 -32.22 18.90
N THR A 476 5.69 -33.45 19.39
CA THR A 476 6.68 -34.36 18.80
C THR A 476 6.37 -34.58 17.32
N GLY A 477 7.40 -34.47 16.48
CA GLY A 477 7.27 -34.59 15.02
C GLY A 477 6.95 -33.28 14.31
N GLN A 478 6.80 -32.15 15.01
CA GLN A 478 6.70 -30.83 14.41
C GLN A 478 8.08 -30.19 14.18
N THR A 479 8.24 -29.45 13.09
CA THR A 479 9.45 -28.64 12.82
C THR A 479 9.05 -27.35 12.11
N ILE A 480 9.37 -26.21 12.71
CA ILE A 480 9.13 -24.87 12.15
C ILE A 480 9.96 -24.70 10.87
N THR A 481 9.29 -24.32 9.79
CA THR A 481 9.89 -24.07 8.48
C THR A 481 10.01 -22.57 8.18
N SER A 482 9.10 -21.76 8.72
CA SER A 482 9.13 -20.30 8.62
C SER A 482 8.30 -19.67 9.75
N GLY A 483 8.49 -18.38 10.01
CA GLY A 483 7.67 -17.65 10.97
C GLY A 483 7.72 -16.15 10.76
N TRP A 484 6.77 -15.44 11.39
CA TRP A 484 6.60 -13.98 11.30
C TRP A 484 6.43 -13.36 12.68
N SER A 485 6.73 -12.06 12.75
CA SER A 485 6.66 -11.22 13.96
C SER A 485 7.49 -11.70 15.16
N ALA A 486 8.29 -12.75 15.00
CA ALA A 486 9.30 -13.21 15.94
C ALA A 486 10.36 -14.06 15.23
N THR A 487 11.53 -14.19 15.84
CA THR A 487 12.53 -15.21 15.46
C THR A 487 12.35 -16.44 16.33
N TYR A 488 12.51 -17.64 15.77
CA TYR A 488 12.24 -18.90 16.46
C TYR A 488 13.51 -19.76 16.51
N ALA A 489 13.94 -20.14 17.70
CA ALA A 489 15.07 -21.06 17.86
C ALA A 489 14.93 -21.92 19.13
N PRO A 490 15.31 -23.21 19.10
CA PRO A 490 15.49 -24.05 17.90
C PRO A 490 14.18 -24.22 17.08
N THR A 491 14.20 -24.94 15.96
CA THR A 491 13.01 -25.15 15.11
C THR A 491 12.15 -26.36 15.50
N SER A 492 12.57 -27.15 16.48
CA SER A 492 11.84 -28.31 17.03
C SER A 492 12.04 -28.42 18.54
N GLY A 493 11.18 -29.18 19.23
CA GLY A 493 11.24 -29.33 20.69
C GLY A 493 10.78 -28.06 21.42
N THR A 494 11.53 -27.63 22.44
CA THR A 494 11.27 -26.37 23.16
C THR A 494 11.84 -25.21 22.38
N VAL A 495 10.95 -24.37 21.84
CA VAL A 495 11.24 -23.22 20.99
C VAL A 495 11.12 -21.94 21.82
N THR A 496 12.07 -21.02 21.61
CA THR A 496 11.95 -19.63 22.08
C THR A 496 11.66 -18.72 20.91
N ALA A 497 10.51 -18.06 20.94
CA ALA A 497 10.17 -16.98 20.04
C ALA A 497 10.64 -15.65 20.62
N THR A 498 11.49 -14.91 19.92
CA THR A 498 12.01 -13.59 20.36
C THR A 498 11.38 -12.48 19.53
N ASN A 499 10.94 -11.41 20.19
CA ASN A 499 10.28 -10.28 19.53
C ASN A 499 11.07 -9.75 18.32
N ALA A 500 10.36 -9.31 17.29
CA ALA A 500 10.92 -8.46 16.26
C ALA A 500 11.15 -7.05 16.83
N GLY A 501 12.09 -6.28 16.26
CA GLY A 501 12.43 -4.95 16.80
C GLY A 501 11.23 -4.02 16.97
N TYR A 502 10.22 -4.11 16.09
CA TYR A 502 9.04 -3.25 16.11
C TYR A 502 7.96 -3.66 17.13
N ASN A 503 7.93 -4.93 17.57
CA ASN A 503 6.91 -5.42 18.52
C ASN A 503 7.49 -5.76 19.89
N GLY A 504 8.70 -5.29 20.19
CA GLY A 504 9.36 -5.53 21.48
C GLY A 504 8.71 -4.82 22.66
N SER A 505 8.00 -3.71 22.45
CA SER A 505 7.25 -3.05 23.51
C SER A 505 5.83 -3.61 23.58
N LEU A 506 5.45 -4.13 24.74
CA LEU A 506 4.14 -4.69 25.02
C LEU A 506 3.54 -3.96 26.25
N PRO A 507 2.75 -2.89 26.04
CA PRO A 507 2.14 -2.12 27.12
C PRO A 507 1.27 -2.98 28.05
N ALA A 508 0.98 -2.49 29.25
CA ALA A 508 -0.01 -3.11 30.15
C ALA A 508 -1.37 -3.21 29.44
N GLY A 509 -1.96 -4.41 29.41
CA GLY A 509 -3.19 -4.70 28.66
C GLY A 509 -3.00 -4.86 27.14
N GLY A 510 -1.80 -4.57 26.62
CA GLY A 510 -1.46 -4.68 25.20
C GLY A 510 -1.25 -6.12 24.75
N SER A 511 -1.32 -6.35 23.43
CA SER A 511 -1.09 -7.66 22.84
C SER A 511 -0.13 -7.61 21.64
N ALA A 512 0.63 -8.69 21.43
CA ALA A 512 1.43 -8.93 20.24
C ALA A 512 1.03 -10.27 19.62
N THR A 513 0.84 -10.30 18.30
CA THR A 513 0.54 -11.53 17.56
C THR A 513 1.73 -11.94 16.72
N ILE A 514 2.12 -13.20 16.88
CA ILE A 514 3.17 -13.86 16.11
C ILE A 514 2.63 -15.13 15.49
N GLY A 515 3.37 -15.72 14.56
CA GLY A 515 3.03 -17.05 14.12
C GLY A 515 4.14 -17.73 13.35
N TYR A 516 3.93 -19.02 13.11
CA TYR A 516 4.87 -19.87 12.41
C TYR A 516 4.15 -20.88 11.52
N GLN A 517 4.83 -21.27 10.45
CA GLN A 517 4.52 -22.45 9.66
C GLN A 517 5.45 -23.59 10.10
N ALA A 518 4.91 -24.81 10.21
CA ALA A 518 5.69 -26.00 10.55
C ALA A 518 5.24 -27.20 9.71
N ASN A 519 6.16 -28.14 9.49
CA ASN A 519 5.79 -29.49 9.06
C ASN A 519 5.47 -30.36 10.29
N HIS A 520 4.64 -31.38 10.13
CA HIS A 520 4.34 -32.37 11.18
C HIS A 520 4.29 -33.81 10.65
N THR A 521 4.68 -34.79 11.46
CA THR A 521 4.61 -36.24 11.13
C THR A 521 3.34 -36.92 11.65
N GLY A 522 2.21 -36.21 11.61
CA GLY A 522 0.90 -36.70 12.06
C GLY A 522 0.31 -36.07 13.34
N ASN A 523 1.05 -35.20 14.04
CA ASN A 523 0.52 -34.43 15.17
C ASN A 523 0.59 -32.92 14.91
N ALA A 524 -0.57 -32.30 14.65
CA ALA A 524 -0.70 -30.87 14.40
C ALA A 524 -1.21 -30.06 15.61
N ALA A 525 -1.18 -30.63 16.82
CA ALA A 525 -1.66 -29.95 18.02
C ALA A 525 -0.85 -28.69 18.34
N ALA A 526 -1.51 -27.72 18.94
CA ALA A 526 -0.88 -26.47 19.35
C ALA A 526 -0.11 -26.65 20.69
N PRO A 527 0.94 -25.86 20.93
CA PRO A 527 1.58 -25.82 22.25
C PRO A 527 0.56 -25.43 23.33
N THR A 528 0.59 -26.13 24.46
CA THR A 528 -0.40 -25.94 25.55
C THR A 528 0.14 -25.15 26.73
N ALA A 529 1.44 -24.86 26.76
CA ALA A 529 2.10 -24.14 27.84
C ALA A 529 3.10 -23.13 27.29
N PHE A 530 3.08 -21.93 27.88
CA PHE A 530 3.89 -20.80 27.44
C PHE A 530 4.56 -20.12 28.64
N LYS A 531 5.78 -19.63 28.43
CA LYS A 531 6.49 -18.75 29.37
C LYS A 531 6.94 -17.47 28.69
N LEU A 532 6.46 -16.32 29.14
CA LEU A 532 6.89 -15.00 28.68
C LEU A 532 7.99 -14.48 29.62
N ASN A 533 9.20 -14.27 29.09
CA ASN A 533 10.38 -13.85 29.87
C ASN A 533 10.61 -14.71 31.13
N GLY A 534 10.32 -16.01 31.05
CA GLY A 534 10.45 -16.96 32.15
C GLY A 534 9.20 -17.13 33.03
N THR A 535 8.21 -16.24 32.92
CA THR A 535 6.96 -16.28 33.69
C THR A 535 5.88 -17.09 32.96
N THR A 536 5.26 -18.05 33.63
CA THR A 536 4.17 -18.86 33.07
C THR A 536 2.96 -18.00 32.69
N CYS A 537 2.46 -18.14 31.47
CA CYS A 537 1.24 -17.50 31.01
C CYS A 537 0.00 -18.38 31.27
N SER A 538 -1.16 -17.73 31.42
CA SER A 538 -2.48 -18.39 31.45
C SER A 538 -3.02 -18.69 30.07
#